data_AF-A0A7V7WPQ0-F1
#
_entry.id   AF-A0A7V7WPQ0-F1
#
_cell.length_a   1.000
_cell.length_b   1.000
_cell.length_c   1.000
_cell.angle_alpha   90.00
_cell.angle_beta   90.00
_cell.angle_gamma   90.00
#
_symmetry.space_group_name_H-M   'P 1'
#
loop_
_entity.id
_entity.type
_entity.pdbx_description
1 polymer ?
#
loop_
_entity_poly.entity_id
_entity_poly.type
_entity_poly.pdbx_seq_one_letter_code
_entity_poly.pdbx_strand_id
1 'polypeptide(L)'
;MERYLCIHGHFYQPPRENPWTGRVEKEASAAPFHDWNQRITAECYEPNLSARILDGQGHVVKRLNNYSRMSFNFGPTLLAWMEREAPQVYRGILDSDRESAKNFSGHGSALAQAYNHLILPLAAPRDKETQVIWGLKDFAHRFGRRAEGMWLPETAVDLETLEILAAQGLRFTILAPHQARSWRKDRESEWREVPPGGLDPLRPYRASLPSGRDLCVFFYEGPVSQAIAFQRLLSDGEAFLNRLLGRFSGRPAAPELLAIATDGETYGHHHKFGDMALAYILDTASARGAIRLTNFGEYLDLVPPRAEVEVLENSSWSCPHGVERWRANCGCNVGGIPGWNQAWRAPLRAALEALREAWAAFFQGEAAKSLRDPWAARNDYLDTLLDPSPGSREAFFRDHAARHLDETERARVDSLLELERHAMLMFTSCGWFFDDPSGLETLQVLRYARRGLELARGLGAPDFEVAFLRTLSMGRSNFPERGSLADIYLQSA
;
A
#
# COMPACT_ATOMS: atom_id res chain seq x y z
N MET A 1 16.71 -18.49 24.78
CA MET A 1 15.84 -17.32 24.51
C MET A 1 15.58 -17.30 23.03
N GLU A 2 14.33 -17.38 22.62
CA GLU A 2 14.00 -17.37 21.20
C GLU A 2 13.84 -15.94 20.72
N ARG A 3 14.75 -15.53 19.83
CA ARG A 3 14.77 -14.20 19.23
C ARG A 3 14.39 -14.35 17.77
N TYR A 4 13.30 -13.71 17.38
CA TYR A 4 12.78 -13.76 16.03
C TYR A 4 13.01 -12.42 15.33
N LEU A 5 13.31 -12.47 14.04
CA LEU A 5 13.44 -11.29 13.18
C LEU A 5 12.52 -11.44 11.98
N CYS A 6 11.69 -10.43 11.75
CA CYS A 6 10.89 -10.27 10.54
C CYS A 6 11.19 -8.89 9.97
N ILE A 7 11.82 -8.85 8.79
CA ILE A 7 12.00 -7.61 8.04
C ILE A 7 10.89 -7.54 7.00
N HIS A 8 10.15 -6.44 6.98
CA HIS A 8 9.09 -6.17 6.03
C HIS A 8 9.49 -5.06 5.06
N GLY A 9 9.38 -5.34 3.76
CA GLY A 9 9.54 -4.36 2.69
C GLY A 9 8.21 -4.06 2.02
N HIS A 10 7.78 -2.80 2.06
CA HIS A 10 6.62 -2.29 1.34
C HIS A 10 7.03 -1.80 -0.05
N PHE A 11 6.80 -2.58 -1.10
CA PHE A 11 7.21 -2.22 -2.46
C PHE A 11 6.03 -1.66 -3.25
N TYR A 12 6.12 -0.41 -3.67
CA TYR A 12 5.02 0.29 -4.32
C TYR A 12 5.52 1.40 -5.24
N GLN A 13 4.84 1.55 -6.38
CA GLN A 13 4.89 2.72 -7.22
C GLN A 13 3.48 3.21 -7.48
N PRO A 14 3.25 4.53 -7.54
CA PRO A 14 1.97 5.05 -7.96
C PRO A 14 1.56 4.46 -9.31
N PRO A 15 0.26 4.21 -9.56
CA PRO A 15 -0.22 3.91 -10.90
C PRO A 15 0.18 5.04 -11.86
N ARG A 16 0.96 4.73 -12.90
CA ARG A 16 1.54 5.70 -13.85
C ARG A 16 0.94 5.59 -15.25
N GLU A 17 0.05 4.63 -15.45
CA GLU A 17 -0.58 4.37 -16.74
C GLU A 17 -1.42 5.58 -17.17
N ASN A 18 -1.25 6.00 -18.43
CA ASN A 18 -2.12 6.99 -19.02
C ASN A 18 -3.57 6.46 -19.01
N PRO A 19 -4.55 7.18 -18.41
CA PRO A 19 -5.93 6.69 -18.23
C PRO A 19 -6.69 6.33 -19.51
N TRP A 20 -6.25 6.82 -20.67
CA TRP A 20 -6.87 6.55 -21.96
C TRP A 20 -6.24 5.36 -22.68
N THR A 21 -4.94 5.11 -22.46
CA THR A 21 -4.20 4.08 -23.20
C THR A 21 -3.82 2.85 -22.36
N GLY A 22 -3.85 2.96 -21.03
CA GLY A 22 -3.42 1.90 -20.12
C GLY A 22 -1.90 1.63 -20.14
N ARG A 23 -1.11 2.53 -20.74
CA ARG A 23 0.35 2.38 -20.86
C ARG A 23 1.08 3.49 -20.10
N VAL A 24 2.22 3.15 -19.52
CA VAL A 24 3.12 4.14 -18.90
C VAL A 24 3.83 4.91 -20.01
N GLU A 25 3.80 6.24 -19.93
CA GLU A 25 4.48 7.14 -20.86
C GLU A 25 5.96 7.29 -20.49
N LYS A 26 6.79 7.79 -21.43
CA LYS A 26 8.20 8.04 -21.15
C LYS A 26 8.35 9.18 -20.14
N GLU A 27 9.13 8.96 -19.08
CA GLU A 27 9.40 9.95 -18.04
C GLU A 27 10.87 10.39 -18.09
N ALA A 28 11.11 11.66 -18.48
CA ALA A 28 12.48 12.16 -18.68
C ALA A 28 13.35 12.08 -17.42
N SER A 29 12.76 12.21 -16.23
CA SER A 29 13.45 12.13 -14.94
C SER A 29 13.91 10.71 -14.57
N ALA A 30 13.47 9.68 -15.30
CA ALA A 30 13.87 8.29 -15.10
C ALA A 30 15.07 7.86 -15.97
N ALA A 31 15.64 8.76 -16.77
CA ALA A 31 16.76 8.44 -17.67
C ALA A 31 17.93 7.75 -16.92
N PRO A 32 18.59 6.75 -17.54
CA PRO A 32 18.45 6.32 -18.94
C PRO A 32 17.26 5.38 -19.22
N PHE A 33 16.46 5.03 -18.21
CA PHE A 33 15.30 4.16 -18.36
C PHE A 33 14.13 4.89 -19.03
N HIS A 34 13.17 4.12 -19.54
CA HIS A 34 11.97 4.67 -20.15
C HIS A 34 11.10 5.42 -19.13
N ASP A 35 10.91 4.83 -17.95
CA ASP A 35 10.04 5.33 -16.87
C ASP A 35 10.56 4.89 -15.50
N TRP A 36 9.98 5.43 -14.43
CA TRP A 36 10.40 5.15 -13.06
C TRP A 36 10.17 3.70 -12.63
N ASN A 37 9.13 3.02 -13.16
CA ASN A 37 8.90 1.61 -12.84
C ASN A 37 10.05 0.74 -13.38
N GLN A 38 10.50 0.98 -14.62
CA GLN A 38 11.66 0.27 -15.18
C GLN A 38 12.93 0.55 -14.40
N ARG A 39 13.18 1.82 -14.06
CA ARG A 39 14.36 2.22 -13.31
C ARG A 39 14.45 1.52 -11.96
N ILE A 40 13.38 1.59 -11.18
CA ILE A 40 13.34 1.02 -9.82
C ILE A 40 13.33 -0.51 -9.88
N THR A 41 12.75 -1.10 -10.92
CA THR A 41 12.87 -2.55 -11.16
C THR A 41 14.32 -2.98 -11.31
N ALA A 42 15.10 -2.28 -12.13
CA ALA A 42 16.51 -2.61 -12.33
C ALA A 42 17.39 -2.27 -11.12
N GLU A 43 17.07 -1.20 -10.39
CA GLU A 43 17.87 -0.72 -9.26
C GLU A 43 17.53 -1.42 -7.93
N CYS A 44 16.34 -2.01 -7.79
CA CYS A 44 15.86 -2.59 -6.54
C CYS A 44 15.16 -3.94 -6.70
N TYR A 45 14.08 -4.02 -7.48
CA TYR A 45 13.21 -5.22 -7.44
C TYR A 45 13.90 -6.47 -7.99
N GLU A 46 14.56 -6.36 -9.14
CA GLU A 46 15.32 -7.47 -9.73
C GLU A 46 16.55 -7.85 -8.89
N PRO A 47 17.41 -6.91 -8.44
CA PRO A 47 18.54 -7.24 -7.57
C PRO A 47 18.18 -8.05 -6.32
N ASN A 48 17.03 -7.79 -5.68
CA ASN A 48 16.61 -8.51 -4.48
C ASN A 48 16.24 -9.99 -4.71
N LEU A 49 15.93 -10.41 -5.95
CA LEU A 49 15.70 -11.83 -6.29
C LEU A 49 17.00 -12.66 -6.27
N SER A 50 18.15 -12.01 -6.44
CA SER A 50 19.47 -12.66 -6.44
C SER A 50 20.55 -11.72 -5.91
N ALA A 51 20.33 -11.17 -4.72
CA ALA A 51 21.23 -10.24 -4.07
C ALA A 51 22.59 -10.91 -3.80
N ARG A 52 23.67 -10.18 -4.04
CA ARG A 52 25.04 -10.71 -3.93
C ARG A 52 25.57 -10.51 -2.52
N ILE A 53 26.23 -11.54 -2.00
CA ILE A 53 27.04 -11.45 -0.79
C ILE A 53 28.51 -11.54 -1.22
N LEU A 54 29.31 -10.57 -0.77
CA LEU A 54 30.73 -10.47 -1.14
C LEU A 54 31.64 -10.91 0.01
N ASP A 55 32.84 -11.40 -0.32
CA ASP A 55 33.95 -11.53 0.63
C ASP A 55 34.69 -10.20 0.86
N GLY A 56 35.71 -10.22 1.73
CA GLY A 56 36.54 -9.04 2.03
C GLY A 56 37.41 -8.56 0.86
N GLN A 57 37.48 -9.33 -0.23
CA GLN A 57 38.18 -8.98 -1.48
C GLN A 57 37.21 -8.48 -2.56
N GLY A 58 35.91 -8.48 -2.28
CA GLY A 58 34.86 -8.02 -3.20
C GLY A 58 34.37 -9.08 -4.19
N HIS A 59 34.74 -10.35 -4.03
CA HIS A 59 34.23 -11.43 -4.89
C HIS A 59 32.87 -11.92 -4.41
N VAL A 60 31.99 -12.28 -5.35
CA VAL A 60 30.69 -12.87 -5.03
C VAL A 60 30.89 -14.29 -4.51
N VAL A 61 30.63 -14.50 -3.22
CA VAL A 61 30.71 -15.82 -2.59
C VAL A 61 29.36 -16.52 -2.50
N LYS A 62 28.26 -15.75 -2.54
CA LYS A 62 26.90 -16.28 -2.46
C LYS A 62 25.89 -15.33 -3.11
N ARG A 63 24.76 -15.90 -3.52
CA ARG A 63 23.57 -15.17 -3.96
C ARG A 63 22.39 -15.59 -3.11
N LEU A 64 21.55 -14.63 -2.76
CA LEU A 64 20.38 -14.84 -1.91
C LEU A 64 19.15 -14.22 -2.56
N ASN A 65 18.04 -14.96 -2.54
CA ASN A 65 16.73 -14.40 -2.80
C ASN A 65 16.19 -13.77 -1.50
N ASN A 66 16.26 -12.44 -1.40
CA ASN A 66 15.83 -11.72 -0.20
C ASN A 66 14.34 -11.93 0.07
N TYR A 67 13.51 -11.90 -0.98
CA TYR A 67 12.05 -12.07 -0.87
C TYR A 67 11.65 -13.40 -0.24
N SER A 68 12.40 -14.48 -0.50
CA SER A 68 12.14 -15.80 0.11
C SER A 68 12.42 -15.88 1.62
N ARG A 69 13.03 -14.84 2.19
CA ARG A 69 13.57 -14.79 3.57
C ARG A 69 13.15 -13.56 4.37
N MET A 70 12.39 -12.65 3.77
CA MET A 70 11.80 -11.48 4.42
C MET A 70 10.28 -11.52 4.25
N SER A 71 9.53 -10.74 5.03
CA SER A 71 8.14 -10.44 4.69
C SER A 71 8.11 -9.30 3.67
N PHE A 72 7.11 -9.27 2.78
CA PHE A 72 6.99 -8.19 1.81
C PHE A 72 5.55 -7.99 1.36
N ASN A 73 5.25 -6.84 0.77
CA ASN A 73 4.10 -6.68 -0.10
C ASN A 73 4.55 -5.97 -1.39
N PHE A 74 3.91 -6.28 -2.51
CA PHE A 74 3.99 -5.48 -3.72
C PHE A 74 2.61 -4.90 -4.03
N GLY A 75 2.55 -3.62 -4.41
CA GLY A 75 1.31 -2.99 -4.81
C GLY A 75 0.66 -3.66 -6.03
N PRO A 76 -0.66 -3.90 -6.05
CA PRO A 76 -1.35 -4.56 -7.17
C PRO A 76 -1.12 -3.92 -8.53
N THR A 77 -1.11 -2.58 -8.58
CA THR A 77 -0.88 -1.82 -9.82
C THR A 77 0.54 -2.00 -10.36
N LEU A 78 1.52 -2.07 -9.47
CA LEU A 78 2.91 -2.37 -9.83
C LEU A 78 3.05 -3.82 -10.31
N LEU A 79 2.39 -4.79 -9.66
CA LEU A 79 2.40 -6.19 -10.11
C LEU A 79 1.75 -6.35 -11.49
N ALA A 80 0.64 -5.66 -11.76
CA ALA A 80 -0.01 -5.66 -13.07
C ALA A 80 0.92 -5.10 -14.17
N TRP A 81 1.67 -4.05 -13.85
CA TRP A 81 2.69 -3.52 -14.76
C TRP A 81 3.83 -4.52 -14.98
N MET A 82 4.38 -5.10 -13.90
CA MET A 82 5.50 -6.07 -13.99
C MET A 82 5.12 -7.32 -14.76
N GLU A 83 3.89 -7.81 -14.62
CA GLU A 83 3.41 -8.99 -15.34
C GLU A 83 3.58 -8.85 -16.86
N ARG A 84 3.39 -7.63 -17.38
CA ARG A 84 3.56 -7.32 -18.80
C ARG A 84 4.98 -6.90 -19.17
N GLU A 85 5.55 -5.98 -18.41
CA GLU A 85 6.78 -5.26 -18.80
C GLU A 85 8.05 -5.87 -18.17
N ALA A 86 7.93 -6.63 -17.08
CA ALA A 86 9.03 -7.30 -16.38
C ALA A 86 8.65 -8.73 -15.93
N PRO A 87 8.18 -9.61 -16.83
CA PRO A 87 7.54 -10.89 -16.47
C PRO A 87 8.45 -11.85 -15.71
N GLN A 88 9.77 -11.75 -15.88
CA GLN A 88 10.73 -12.58 -15.13
C GLN A 88 10.82 -12.15 -13.66
N VAL A 89 10.85 -10.83 -13.40
CA VAL A 89 10.85 -10.27 -12.04
C VAL A 89 9.53 -10.59 -11.35
N TYR A 90 8.41 -10.38 -12.06
CA TYR A 90 7.08 -10.73 -11.59
C TYR A 90 6.99 -12.18 -11.11
N ARG A 91 7.37 -13.14 -11.97
CA ARG A 91 7.37 -14.57 -11.61
C ARG A 91 8.30 -14.87 -10.45
N GLY A 92 9.49 -14.26 -10.42
CA GLY A 92 10.44 -14.40 -9.33
C GLY A 92 9.85 -13.98 -7.98
N ILE A 93 9.09 -12.88 -7.92
CA ILE A 93 8.42 -12.44 -6.69
C ILE A 93 7.38 -13.47 -6.23
N LEU A 94 6.57 -14.01 -7.14
CA LEU A 94 5.57 -15.05 -6.81
C LEU A 94 6.22 -16.37 -6.36
N ASP A 95 7.30 -16.78 -7.03
CA ASP A 95 8.09 -17.95 -6.65
C ASP A 95 8.73 -17.77 -5.28
N SER A 96 9.13 -16.54 -4.92
CA SER A 96 9.71 -16.23 -3.63
C SER A 96 8.72 -16.43 -2.48
N ASP A 97 7.44 -16.10 -2.69
CA ASP A 97 6.39 -16.41 -1.71
C ASP A 97 6.23 -17.93 -1.52
N ARG A 98 6.17 -18.69 -2.61
CA ARG A 98 6.12 -20.17 -2.56
C ARG A 98 7.33 -20.79 -1.89
N GLU A 99 8.52 -20.24 -2.14
CA GLU A 99 9.76 -20.67 -1.50
C GLU A 99 9.74 -20.36 -0.01
N SER A 100 9.32 -19.15 0.37
CA SER A 100 9.23 -18.73 1.78
C SER A 100 8.29 -19.61 2.61
N ALA A 101 7.18 -20.08 2.04
CA ALA A 101 6.27 -21.00 2.73
C ALA A 101 6.95 -22.32 3.15
N LYS A 102 7.97 -22.78 2.41
CA LYS A 102 8.78 -23.96 2.78
C LYS A 102 9.70 -23.67 3.97
N ASN A 103 10.12 -22.40 4.12
CA ASN A 103 11.02 -21.94 5.17
C ASN A 103 10.29 -21.56 6.46
N PHE A 104 9.02 -21.15 6.36
CA PHE A 104 8.24 -20.57 7.46
C PHE A 104 6.98 -21.36 7.76
N SER A 105 7.13 -22.67 7.97
CA SER A 105 6.04 -23.55 8.48
C SER A 105 4.74 -23.51 7.67
N GLY A 106 4.81 -23.28 6.36
CA GLY A 106 3.65 -23.18 5.46
C GLY A 106 3.16 -21.76 5.21
N HIS A 107 3.67 -20.75 5.91
CA HIS A 107 3.28 -19.35 5.76
C HIS A 107 4.12 -18.66 4.68
N GLY A 108 3.46 -18.17 3.63
CA GLY A 108 4.11 -17.33 2.63
C GLY A 108 4.40 -15.93 3.16
N SER A 109 5.51 -15.35 2.72
CA SER A 109 6.00 -14.03 3.14
C SER A 109 5.25 -12.84 2.56
N ALA A 110 4.55 -13.02 1.43
CA ALA A 110 3.80 -11.97 0.76
C ALA A 110 2.54 -11.61 1.56
N LEU A 111 2.28 -10.31 1.68
CA LEU A 111 1.05 -9.74 2.23
C LEU A 111 0.22 -9.09 1.12
N ALA A 112 -1.10 -9.06 1.30
CA ALA A 112 -1.97 -8.25 0.45
C ALA A 112 -1.76 -6.75 0.74
N GLN A 113 -2.23 -5.89 -0.16
CA GLN A 113 -2.27 -4.44 0.02
C GLN A 113 -3.64 -3.93 -0.43
N ALA A 114 -4.13 -2.87 0.21
CA ALA A 114 -5.26 -2.12 -0.34
C ALA A 114 -4.95 -1.65 -1.78
N TYR A 115 -5.88 -1.90 -2.70
CA TYR A 115 -5.57 -2.06 -4.12
C TYR A 115 -4.87 -0.85 -4.80
N ASN A 116 -5.45 0.34 -4.70
CA ASN A 116 -4.95 1.57 -5.33
C ASN A 116 -4.06 2.41 -4.40
N HIS A 117 -3.68 1.88 -3.23
CA HIS A 117 -2.89 2.61 -2.24
C HIS A 117 -3.51 3.97 -1.81
N LEU A 118 -4.84 4.02 -1.68
CA LEU A 118 -5.54 5.18 -1.14
C LEU A 118 -5.60 5.12 0.39
N ILE A 119 -5.60 6.29 1.04
CA ILE A 119 -5.61 6.39 2.51
C ILE A 119 -6.96 5.94 3.05
N LEU A 120 -7.02 4.71 3.57
CA LEU A 120 -8.26 4.06 3.97
C LEU A 120 -9.08 4.90 4.96
N PRO A 121 -8.52 5.47 6.04
CA PRO A 121 -9.32 6.27 6.98
C PRO A 121 -9.98 7.51 6.38
N LEU A 122 -9.47 8.00 5.25
CA LEU A 122 -10.07 9.11 4.53
C LEU A 122 -11.06 8.66 3.45
N ALA A 123 -11.12 7.38 3.11
CA ALA A 123 -12.00 6.88 2.06
C ALA A 123 -13.47 6.87 2.50
N ALA A 124 -14.40 6.96 1.55
CA ALA A 124 -15.79 6.64 1.85
C ALA A 124 -15.90 5.16 2.25
N PRO A 125 -16.83 4.77 3.15
CA PRO A 125 -16.92 3.40 3.66
C PRO A 125 -16.97 2.32 2.58
N ARG A 126 -17.73 2.54 1.50
CA ARG A 126 -17.82 1.60 0.36
C ARG A 126 -16.49 1.45 -0.35
N ASP A 127 -15.78 2.55 -0.60
CA ASP A 127 -14.48 2.51 -1.28
C ASP A 127 -13.45 1.82 -0.40
N LYS A 128 -13.45 2.10 0.91
CA LYS A 128 -12.62 1.39 1.89
C LYS A 128 -12.81 -0.12 1.78
N GLU A 129 -14.06 -0.59 1.76
CA GLU A 129 -14.39 -2.01 1.59
C GLU A 129 -13.90 -2.55 0.24
N THR A 130 -14.21 -1.88 -0.87
CA THR A 130 -13.77 -2.30 -2.21
C THR A 130 -12.25 -2.39 -2.30
N GLN A 131 -11.50 -1.45 -1.71
CA GLN A 131 -10.04 -1.49 -1.73
C GLN A 131 -9.45 -2.72 -1.03
N VAL A 132 -10.08 -3.15 0.06
CA VAL A 132 -9.68 -4.37 0.77
C VAL A 132 -10.06 -5.61 -0.06
N ILE A 133 -11.30 -5.68 -0.55
CA ILE A 133 -11.76 -6.81 -1.37
C ILE A 133 -10.90 -6.97 -2.63
N TRP A 134 -10.65 -5.87 -3.34
CA TRP A 134 -9.82 -5.86 -4.54
C TRP A 134 -8.37 -6.27 -4.23
N GLY A 135 -7.81 -5.77 -3.13
CA GLY A 135 -6.48 -6.18 -2.68
C GLY A 135 -6.37 -7.68 -2.40
N LEU A 136 -7.40 -8.27 -1.80
CA LEU A 136 -7.45 -9.71 -1.50
C LEU A 136 -7.64 -10.56 -2.75
N LYS A 137 -8.50 -10.12 -3.68
CA LYS A 137 -8.73 -10.80 -4.96
C LYS A 137 -7.49 -10.79 -5.85
N ASP A 138 -6.82 -9.64 -5.99
CA ASP A 138 -5.55 -9.54 -6.72
C ASP A 138 -4.49 -10.45 -6.09
N PHE A 139 -4.35 -10.42 -4.76
CA PHE A 139 -3.42 -11.30 -4.06
C PHE A 139 -3.71 -12.78 -4.33
N ALA A 140 -4.97 -13.21 -4.18
CA ALA A 140 -5.36 -14.60 -4.39
C ALA A 140 -5.12 -15.06 -5.83
N HIS A 141 -5.43 -14.21 -6.80
CA HIS A 141 -5.19 -14.48 -8.23
C HIS A 141 -3.70 -14.69 -8.53
N ARG A 142 -2.83 -13.82 -8.00
CA ARG A 142 -1.40 -13.82 -8.32
C ARG A 142 -0.62 -14.86 -7.52
N PHE A 143 -0.82 -14.91 -6.21
CA PHE A 143 -0.04 -15.77 -5.31
C PHE A 143 -0.66 -17.17 -5.15
N GLY A 144 -1.91 -17.39 -5.59
CA GLY A 144 -2.56 -18.70 -5.56
C GLY A 144 -2.93 -19.19 -4.16
N ARG A 145 -2.99 -18.28 -3.17
CA ARG A 145 -3.39 -18.57 -1.79
C ARG A 145 -4.13 -17.38 -1.17
N ARG A 146 -4.83 -17.60 -0.06
CA ARG A 146 -5.43 -16.51 0.71
C ARG A 146 -4.35 -15.71 1.43
N ALA A 147 -4.53 -14.39 1.48
CA ALA A 147 -3.68 -13.51 2.29
C ALA A 147 -3.96 -13.72 3.78
N GLU A 148 -2.91 -13.70 4.59
CA GLU A 148 -3.03 -13.78 6.06
C GLU A 148 -3.02 -12.39 6.72
N GLY A 149 -2.34 -11.43 6.09
CA GLY A 149 -2.26 -10.06 6.53
C GLY A 149 -2.33 -9.08 5.37
N MET A 150 -2.59 -7.81 5.69
CA MET A 150 -2.65 -6.73 4.71
C MET A 150 -1.84 -5.53 5.17
N TRP A 151 -1.02 -5.01 4.24
CA TRP A 151 -0.38 -3.70 4.35
C TRP A 151 -1.42 -2.60 4.06
N LEU A 152 -1.59 -1.69 5.01
CA LEU A 152 -2.43 -0.52 4.85
C LEU A 152 -1.59 0.62 4.23
N PRO A 153 -2.10 1.36 3.23
CA PRO A 153 -1.38 2.48 2.64
C PRO A 153 -0.95 3.47 3.71
N GLU A 154 0.36 3.71 3.80
CA GLU A 154 0.97 4.59 4.81
C GLU A 154 0.74 4.14 6.26
N THR A 155 0.48 2.84 6.45
CA THR A 155 -0.05 2.23 7.67
C THR A 155 -1.25 2.98 8.25
N ALA A 156 -1.99 3.71 7.41
CA ALA A 156 -3.06 4.58 7.86
C ALA A 156 -4.23 3.75 8.37
N VAL A 157 -4.68 4.04 9.60
CA VAL A 157 -5.61 3.16 10.33
C VAL A 157 -6.68 3.93 11.09
N ASP A 158 -7.88 3.34 11.11
CA ASP A 158 -9.00 3.64 11.99
C ASP A 158 -9.74 2.33 12.33
N LEU A 159 -10.68 2.37 13.27
CA LEU A 159 -11.40 1.18 13.72
C LEU A 159 -12.26 0.55 12.61
N GLU A 160 -12.86 1.37 11.73
CA GLU A 160 -13.62 0.89 10.58
C GLU A 160 -12.72 0.09 9.62
N THR A 161 -11.48 0.52 9.39
CA THR A 161 -10.50 -0.22 8.59
C THR A 161 -10.22 -1.57 9.23
N LEU A 162 -9.93 -1.63 10.52
CA LEU A 162 -9.66 -2.89 11.21
C LEU A 162 -10.87 -3.84 11.20
N GLU A 163 -12.09 -3.31 11.33
CA GLU A 163 -13.33 -4.05 11.18
C GLU A 163 -13.48 -4.68 9.81
N ILE A 164 -13.20 -3.92 8.75
CA ILE A 164 -13.25 -4.44 7.38
C ILE A 164 -12.20 -5.53 7.17
N LEU A 165 -10.97 -5.35 7.66
CA LEU A 165 -9.93 -6.39 7.54
C LEU A 165 -10.38 -7.70 8.24
N ALA A 166 -10.87 -7.58 9.48
CA ALA A 166 -11.31 -8.74 10.26
C ALA A 166 -12.55 -9.40 9.64
N ALA A 167 -13.49 -8.63 9.08
CA ALA A 167 -14.65 -9.16 8.36
C ALA A 167 -14.25 -9.98 7.13
N GLN A 168 -13.17 -9.60 6.45
CA GLN A 168 -12.60 -10.32 5.31
C GLN A 168 -11.72 -11.52 5.72
N GLY A 169 -11.60 -11.79 7.02
CA GLY A 169 -10.87 -12.94 7.55
C GLY A 169 -9.34 -12.77 7.56
N LEU A 170 -8.85 -11.53 7.46
CA LEU A 170 -7.44 -11.25 7.69
C LEU A 170 -7.09 -11.46 9.17
N ARG A 171 -5.88 -11.96 9.41
CA ARG A 171 -5.39 -12.31 10.74
C ARG A 171 -4.62 -11.17 11.39
N PHE A 172 -3.91 -10.37 10.60
CA PHE A 172 -3.09 -9.28 11.13
C PHE A 172 -2.88 -8.10 10.18
N THR A 173 -2.41 -7.00 10.76
CA THR A 173 -1.80 -5.86 10.05
C THR A 173 -0.56 -5.36 10.80
N ILE A 174 0.18 -4.41 10.19
CA ILE A 174 1.43 -3.84 10.71
C ILE A 174 1.25 -2.33 10.89
N LEU A 175 1.58 -1.81 12.07
CA LEU A 175 1.45 -0.38 12.41
C LEU A 175 2.73 0.16 13.05
N ALA A 176 2.85 1.48 13.09
CA ALA A 176 3.91 2.18 13.83
C ALA A 176 3.57 2.28 15.32
N PRO A 177 4.55 2.21 16.25
CA PRO A 177 4.30 2.23 17.69
C PRO A 177 3.50 3.45 18.20
N HIS A 178 3.64 4.63 17.56
CA HIS A 178 2.89 5.83 17.92
C HIS A 178 1.42 5.79 17.52
N GLN A 179 1.00 4.79 16.74
CA GLN A 179 -0.39 4.56 16.36
C GLN A 179 -1.15 3.76 17.42
N ALA A 180 -0.51 3.39 18.53
CA ALA A 180 -1.19 2.85 19.70
C ALA A 180 -1.67 4.00 20.61
N ARG A 181 -2.96 3.98 20.97
CA ARG A 181 -3.57 4.92 21.92
C ARG A 181 -3.41 4.46 23.36
N SER A 182 -3.77 3.21 23.62
CA SER A 182 -3.74 2.59 24.94
C SER A 182 -3.45 1.09 24.79
N TRP A 183 -3.01 0.44 25.86
CA TRP A 183 -2.75 -1.00 25.85
C TRP A 183 -3.05 -1.64 27.21
N ARG A 184 -3.26 -2.96 27.21
CA ARG A 184 -3.37 -3.76 28.44
C ARG A 184 -2.66 -5.10 28.26
N LYS A 185 -2.19 -5.68 29.37
CA LYS A 185 -1.40 -6.92 29.36
C LYS A 185 -2.22 -8.14 28.91
N ASP A 186 -3.50 -8.16 29.21
CA ASP A 186 -4.49 -9.16 28.86
C ASP A 186 -5.92 -8.62 29.10
N ARG A 187 -6.94 -9.40 28.74
CA ARG A 187 -8.37 -9.05 28.85
C ARG A 187 -8.84 -8.69 30.27
N GLU A 188 -8.13 -9.18 31.29
CA GLU A 188 -8.45 -8.97 32.72
C GLU A 188 -7.73 -7.74 33.30
N SER A 189 -6.70 -7.25 32.61
CA SER A 189 -5.93 -6.08 33.03
C SER A 189 -6.64 -4.77 32.67
N GLU A 190 -6.42 -3.74 33.51
CA GLU A 190 -6.84 -2.37 33.21
C GLU A 190 -6.07 -1.79 32.01
N TRP A 191 -6.75 -0.94 31.24
CA TRP A 191 -6.14 -0.15 30.17
C TRP A 191 -5.15 0.86 30.71
N ARG A 192 -4.05 1.04 30.00
CA ARG A 192 -2.97 1.96 30.33
C ARG A 192 -2.62 2.81 29.13
N GLU A 193 -2.28 4.06 29.36
CA GLU A 193 -1.71 4.92 28.33
C GLU A 193 -0.36 4.36 27.85
N VAL A 194 -0.04 4.64 26.59
CA VAL A 194 1.26 4.31 26.01
C VAL A 194 2.32 5.22 26.65
N PRO A 195 3.41 4.67 27.20
CA PRO A 195 4.42 5.48 27.88
C PRO A 195 5.19 6.37 26.88
N PRO A 196 5.88 7.42 27.33
CA PRO A 196 6.69 8.30 26.46
C PRO A 196 7.75 7.57 25.63
N GLY A 197 8.23 6.41 26.10
CA GLY A 197 9.16 5.53 25.39
C GLY A 197 8.53 4.67 24.28
N GLY A 198 7.22 4.79 24.06
CA GLY A 198 6.46 4.04 23.06
C GLY A 198 5.93 2.70 23.57
N LEU A 199 5.04 2.10 22.78
CA LEU A 199 4.58 0.73 22.98
C LEU A 199 5.73 -0.25 22.73
N ASP A 200 5.80 -1.36 23.47
CA ASP A 200 6.81 -2.40 23.24
C ASP A 200 6.58 -3.10 21.89
N PRO A 201 7.46 -2.93 20.89
CA PRO A 201 7.26 -3.49 19.56
C PRO A 201 7.68 -4.97 19.47
N LEU A 202 8.21 -5.57 20.55
CA LEU A 202 8.78 -6.93 20.52
C LEU A 202 7.74 -8.05 20.64
N ARG A 203 6.45 -7.70 20.64
CA ARG A 203 5.34 -8.63 20.84
C ARG A 203 4.12 -8.27 19.97
N PRO A 204 3.24 -9.23 19.67
CA PRO A 204 1.98 -8.96 19.00
C PRO A 204 0.92 -8.47 19.99
N TYR A 205 -0.01 -7.66 19.48
CA TYR A 205 -1.15 -7.14 20.22
C TYR A 205 -2.46 -7.53 19.55
N ARG A 206 -3.52 -7.68 20.34
CA ARG A 206 -4.87 -7.90 19.86
C ARG A 206 -5.64 -6.58 19.86
N ALA A 207 -6.18 -6.20 18.72
CA ALA A 207 -7.23 -5.19 18.65
C ALA A 207 -8.58 -5.90 18.79
N SER A 208 -9.28 -5.65 19.91
CA SER A 208 -10.65 -6.12 20.12
C SER A 208 -11.61 -5.16 19.43
N LEU A 209 -12.41 -5.63 18.47
CA LEU A 209 -13.22 -4.79 17.60
C LEU A 209 -14.70 -4.73 18.07
N PRO A 210 -15.44 -3.65 17.77
CA PRO A 210 -16.87 -3.51 18.11
C PRO A 210 -17.77 -4.69 17.73
N SER A 211 -17.48 -5.36 16.62
CA SER A 211 -18.20 -6.55 16.14
C SER A 211 -17.96 -7.80 17.00
N GLY A 212 -17.04 -7.74 17.98
CA GLY A 212 -16.58 -8.88 18.76
C GLY A 212 -15.50 -9.71 18.06
N ARG A 213 -15.11 -9.34 16.83
CA ARG A 213 -13.93 -9.91 16.16
C ARG A 213 -12.65 -9.38 16.79
N ASP A 214 -11.58 -10.13 16.59
CA ASP A 214 -10.23 -9.72 16.96
C ASP A 214 -9.37 -9.63 15.71
N LEU A 215 -8.43 -8.67 15.70
CA LEU A 215 -7.36 -8.60 14.71
C LEU A 215 -6.02 -8.48 15.42
N CYS A 216 -5.00 -9.23 14.98
CA CYS A 216 -3.65 -9.04 15.48
C CYS A 216 -2.99 -7.80 14.86
N VAL A 217 -2.27 -7.04 15.67
CA VAL A 217 -1.51 -5.87 15.26
C VAL A 217 -0.06 -6.11 15.67
N PHE A 218 0.82 -6.07 14.67
CA PHE A 218 2.26 -6.03 14.89
C PHE A 218 2.74 -4.59 14.85
N PHE A 219 3.56 -4.20 15.81
CA PHE A 219 4.23 -2.91 15.80
C PHE A 219 5.69 -3.08 15.41
N TYR A 220 6.15 -2.35 14.39
CA TYR A 220 7.55 -2.42 13.99
C TYR A 220 8.45 -1.54 14.89
N GLU A 221 9.74 -1.85 14.92
CA GLU A 221 10.74 -1.09 15.67
C GLU A 221 11.08 0.21 14.92
N GLY A 222 10.53 1.33 15.41
CA GLY A 222 10.61 2.63 14.76
C GLY A 222 12.04 3.16 14.55
N PRO A 223 12.84 3.31 15.62
CA PRO A 223 14.21 3.86 15.53
C PRO A 223 15.14 3.14 14.54
N VAL A 224 15.09 1.81 14.48
CA VAL A 224 15.89 1.02 13.52
C VAL A 224 15.33 1.15 12.12
N SER A 225 14.01 1.11 11.94
CA SER A 225 13.39 1.31 10.63
C SER A 225 13.74 2.69 10.04
N GLN A 226 13.73 3.74 10.87
CA GLN A 226 14.20 5.08 10.48
C GLN A 226 15.70 5.11 10.13
N ALA A 227 16.53 4.38 10.88
CA ALA A 227 17.97 4.32 10.62
C ALA A 227 18.31 3.60 9.31
N ILE A 228 17.55 2.55 8.97
CA ILE A 228 17.64 1.85 7.68
C ILE A 228 17.27 2.81 6.54
N ALA A 229 16.14 3.52 6.67
CA ALA A 229 15.64 4.41 5.63
C ALA A 229 16.48 5.69 5.44
N PHE A 230 17.04 6.26 6.52
CA PHE A 230 17.60 7.63 6.46
C PHE A 230 19.01 7.80 7.04
N GLN A 231 19.59 6.80 7.73
CA GLN A 231 20.87 6.96 8.45
C GLN A 231 21.99 6.06 7.92
N ARG A 232 21.90 5.61 6.67
CA ARG A 232 22.92 4.79 5.97
C ARG A 232 23.31 3.51 6.72
N LEU A 233 22.42 2.95 7.56
CA LEU A 233 22.69 1.71 8.30
C LEU A 233 23.00 0.53 7.37
N LEU A 234 22.48 0.56 6.14
CA LEU A 234 22.73 -0.44 5.08
C LEU A 234 24.14 -0.37 4.48
N SER A 235 25.02 0.54 4.91
CA SER A 235 26.39 0.61 4.39
C SER A 235 27.33 -0.46 5.00
N ASP A 236 26.96 -1.07 6.12
CA ASP A 236 27.74 -2.10 6.82
C ASP A 236 26.82 -3.15 7.45
N GLY A 237 26.93 -4.39 6.97
CA GLY A 237 26.11 -5.51 7.42
C GLY A 237 26.37 -5.95 8.86
N GLU A 238 27.60 -5.83 9.39
CA GLU A 238 27.90 -6.13 10.79
C GLU A 238 27.35 -5.06 11.72
N ALA A 239 27.51 -3.78 11.36
CA ALA A 239 26.95 -2.67 12.12
C ALA A 239 25.41 -2.80 12.21
N PHE A 240 24.76 -3.15 11.11
CA PHE A 240 23.32 -3.37 11.08
C PHE A 240 22.92 -4.61 11.90
N LEU A 241 23.61 -5.75 11.78
CA LEU A 241 23.32 -6.93 12.61
C LEU A 241 23.47 -6.64 14.11
N ASN A 242 24.54 -5.95 14.51
CA ASN A 242 24.76 -5.56 15.91
C ASN A 242 23.66 -4.61 16.41
N ARG A 243 23.21 -3.68 15.56
CA ARG A 243 22.09 -2.80 15.86
C ARG A 243 20.81 -3.58 16.12
N LEU A 244 20.50 -4.59 15.30
CA LEU A 244 19.34 -5.48 15.49
C LEU A 244 19.44 -6.29 16.78
N LEU A 245 20.59 -6.92 17.03
CA LEU A 245 20.83 -7.71 18.24
C LEU A 245 20.67 -6.89 19.52
N GLY A 246 21.05 -5.62 19.49
CA GLY A 246 20.92 -4.69 20.62
C GLY A 246 19.49 -4.22 20.92
N ARG A 247 18.48 -4.60 20.12
CA ARG A 247 17.07 -4.23 20.38
C ARG A 247 16.31 -5.23 21.23
N PHE A 248 16.74 -6.49 21.26
CA PHE A 248 16.13 -7.51 22.13
C PHE A 248 16.31 -7.15 23.60
N SER A 249 15.33 -7.47 24.46
CA SER A 249 15.36 -6.99 25.85
C SER A 249 16.42 -7.69 26.72
N GLY A 250 16.91 -8.85 26.26
CA GLY A 250 17.83 -9.70 27.02
C GLY A 250 17.18 -10.36 28.25
N ARG A 251 15.85 -10.25 28.43
CA ARG A 251 15.11 -10.84 29.56
C ARG A 251 14.60 -12.25 29.22
N PRO A 252 14.81 -13.27 30.07
CA PRO A 252 14.48 -14.68 29.78
C PRO A 252 12.97 -15.02 29.78
N ALA A 253 12.07 -14.03 29.59
CA ALA A 253 10.65 -14.17 29.93
C ALA A 253 9.76 -14.77 28.82
N ALA A 254 9.99 -14.41 27.55
CA ALA A 254 9.14 -14.84 26.42
C ALA A 254 9.89 -14.76 25.09
N PRO A 255 9.44 -15.47 24.03
CA PRO A 255 9.88 -15.22 22.67
C PRO A 255 9.66 -13.76 22.26
N GLU A 256 10.64 -13.15 21.59
CA GLU A 256 10.57 -11.75 21.15
C GLU A 256 10.62 -11.68 19.62
N LEU A 257 9.76 -10.86 19.02
CA LEU A 257 9.80 -10.55 17.59
C LEU A 257 10.35 -9.15 17.37
N LEU A 258 11.53 -9.04 16.78
CA LEU A 258 11.97 -7.78 16.20
C LEU A 258 11.37 -7.64 14.80
N ALA A 259 10.29 -6.87 14.70
CA ALA A 259 9.68 -6.51 13.42
C ALA A 259 10.28 -5.21 12.89
N ILE A 260 10.68 -5.18 11.61
CA ILE A 260 11.14 -3.98 10.90
C ILE A 260 10.17 -3.73 9.74
N ALA A 261 9.82 -2.47 9.47
CA ALA A 261 9.02 -2.12 8.30
C ALA A 261 9.57 -0.85 7.64
N THR A 262 9.82 -0.91 6.34
CA THR A 262 10.32 0.20 5.53
C THR A 262 9.70 0.16 4.13
N ASP A 263 9.74 1.29 3.42
CA ASP A 263 9.61 1.25 1.96
C ASP A 263 10.68 0.32 1.39
N GLY A 264 10.26 -0.62 0.55
CA GLY A 264 11.08 -1.70 0.03
C GLY A 264 12.15 -1.18 -0.94
N GLU A 265 11.86 -0.07 -1.62
CA GLU A 265 12.76 0.67 -2.51
C GLU A 265 14.03 1.15 -1.78
N THR A 266 14.03 1.15 -0.45
CA THR A 266 15.22 1.35 0.38
C THR A 266 16.33 0.34 0.09
N TYR A 267 15.98 -0.91 -0.20
CA TYR A 267 16.93 -2.00 -0.44
C TYR A 267 17.41 -2.02 -1.89
N GLY A 268 18.01 -0.92 -2.36
CA GLY A 268 18.62 -0.82 -3.68
C GLY A 268 18.48 0.55 -4.34
N HIS A 269 17.26 1.08 -4.41
CA HIS A 269 16.98 2.34 -5.12
C HIS A 269 17.36 3.57 -4.28
N HIS A 270 16.80 3.70 -3.07
CA HIS A 270 17.13 4.84 -2.19
C HIS A 270 18.50 4.68 -1.54
N HIS A 271 18.92 3.45 -1.24
CA HIS A 271 20.29 3.13 -0.83
C HIS A 271 20.89 2.14 -1.82
N LYS A 272 21.77 2.65 -2.67
CA LYS A 272 22.50 1.83 -3.65
C LYS A 272 23.19 0.66 -2.95
N PHE A 273 22.94 -0.55 -3.46
CA PHE A 273 23.43 -1.83 -2.90
C PHE A 273 22.81 -2.23 -1.55
N GLY A 274 21.71 -1.60 -1.13
CA GLY A 274 20.99 -1.96 0.08
C GLY A 274 20.45 -3.41 0.07
N ASP A 275 20.18 -3.96 -1.11
CA ASP A 275 19.83 -5.37 -1.32
C ASP A 275 20.93 -6.32 -0.80
N MET A 276 22.20 -5.94 -0.96
CA MET A 276 23.35 -6.74 -0.55
C MET A 276 23.53 -6.74 0.97
N ALA A 277 23.31 -5.59 1.62
CA ALA A 277 23.33 -5.49 3.07
C ALA A 277 22.18 -6.27 3.72
N LEU A 278 20.99 -6.21 3.11
CA LEU A 278 19.85 -7.05 3.52
C LEU A 278 20.20 -8.54 3.38
N ALA A 279 20.76 -8.95 2.23
CA ALA A 279 21.16 -10.34 2.00
C ALA A 279 22.17 -10.83 3.03
N TYR A 280 23.17 -10.00 3.35
CA TYR A 280 24.17 -10.32 4.38
C TYR A 280 23.51 -10.64 5.73
N ILE A 281 22.50 -9.87 6.13
CA ILE A 281 21.85 -10.03 7.44
C ILE A 281 20.94 -11.24 7.45
N LEU A 282 20.13 -11.42 6.41
CA LEU A 282 19.26 -12.58 6.29
C LEU A 282 20.08 -13.88 6.27
N ASP A 283 21.28 -13.86 5.71
CA ASP A 283 22.17 -15.03 5.75
C ASP A 283 22.87 -15.20 7.10
N THR A 284 23.49 -14.12 7.60
CA THR A 284 24.35 -14.16 8.80
C THR A 284 23.54 -14.37 10.08
N ALA A 285 22.37 -13.74 10.21
CA ALA A 285 21.49 -13.91 11.37
C ALA A 285 21.11 -15.39 11.54
N SER A 286 20.79 -16.06 10.43
CA SER A 286 20.48 -17.49 10.41
C SER A 286 21.71 -18.35 10.73
N ALA A 287 22.86 -18.08 10.10
CA ALA A 287 24.07 -18.89 10.25
C ALA A 287 24.69 -18.83 11.66
N ARG A 288 24.63 -17.69 12.34
CA ARG A 288 25.19 -17.51 13.70
C ARG A 288 24.31 -18.09 14.80
N GLY A 289 23.08 -18.51 14.50
CA GLY A 289 22.13 -19.06 15.47
C GLY A 289 21.68 -18.08 16.57
N ALA A 290 22.03 -16.79 16.45
CA ALA A 290 21.73 -15.77 17.45
C ALA A 290 20.29 -15.22 17.32
N ILE A 291 19.71 -15.30 16.12
CA ILE A 291 18.36 -14.87 15.77
C ILE A 291 17.78 -15.87 14.77
N ARG A 292 16.50 -16.23 14.94
CA ARG A 292 15.74 -17.02 13.97
C ARG A 292 14.96 -16.09 13.04
N LEU A 293 15.09 -16.28 11.73
CA LEU A 293 14.22 -15.60 10.77
C LEU A 293 12.80 -16.18 10.84
N THR A 294 11.81 -15.33 10.66
CA THR A 294 10.39 -15.71 10.56
C THR A 294 9.64 -14.71 9.69
N ASN A 295 8.38 -15.00 9.41
CA ASN A 295 7.41 -14.02 8.92
C ASN A 295 6.26 -13.85 9.93
N PHE A 296 5.39 -12.87 9.70
CA PHE A 296 4.31 -12.55 10.63
C PHE A 296 3.30 -13.69 10.82
N GLY A 297 3.01 -14.46 9.76
CA GLY A 297 2.09 -15.59 9.81
C GLY A 297 2.61 -16.71 10.71
N GLU A 298 3.86 -17.14 10.48
CA GLU A 298 4.50 -18.17 11.30
C GLU A 298 4.64 -17.70 12.76
N TYR A 299 5.09 -16.46 12.98
CA TYR A 299 5.24 -15.96 14.33
C TYR A 299 3.90 -15.85 15.07
N LEU A 300 2.82 -15.50 14.38
CA LEU A 300 1.48 -15.44 14.97
C LEU A 300 0.98 -16.82 15.43
N ASP A 301 1.30 -17.88 14.68
CA ASP A 301 0.98 -19.26 15.06
C ASP A 301 1.81 -19.72 16.27
N LEU A 302 3.09 -19.32 16.34
CA LEU A 302 3.98 -19.63 17.45
C LEU A 302 3.63 -18.86 18.73
N VAL A 303 3.25 -17.58 18.60
CA VAL A 303 3.05 -16.65 19.72
C VAL A 303 1.78 -15.81 19.50
N PRO A 304 0.59 -16.34 19.87
CA PRO A 304 -0.65 -15.59 19.80
C PRO A 304 -0.66 -14.35 20.70
N PRO A 305 -1.33 -13.24 20.31
CA PRO A 305 -1.38 -12.04 21.12
C PRO A 305 -2.17 -12.25 22.42
N ARG A 306 -1.48 -12.05 23.54
CA ARG A 306 -2.07 -11.95 24.88
C ARG A 306 -2.42 -10.51 25.24
N ALA A 307 -1.54 -9.57 24.91
CA ALA A 307 -1.74 -8.15 25.15
C ALA A 307 -2.78 -7.58 24.19
N GLU A 308 -3.47 -6.52 24.60
CA GLU A 308 -4.41 -5.80 23.74
C GLU A 308 -3.98 -4.36 23.53
N VAL A 309 -4.44 -3.79 22.42
CA VAL A 309 -4.17 -2.41 22.02
C VAL A 309 -5.44 -1.75 21.52
N GLU A 310 -5.63 -0.49 21.88
CA GLU A 310 -6.52 0.43 21.16
C GLU A 310 -5.67 1.23 20.19
N VAL A 311 -6.08 1.29 18.92
CA VAL A 311 -5.39 2.12 17.93
C VAL A 311 -5.81 3.58 18.06
N LEU A 312 -4.88 4.47 17.72
CA LEU A 312 -5.18 5.88 17.52
C LEU A 312 -5.86 6.04 16.16
N GLU A 313 -7.14 6.43 16.19
CA GLU A 313 -7.96 6.75 15.01
C GLU A 313 -7.26 7.75 14.09
N ASN A 314 -7.43 7.56 12.78
CA ASN A 314 -6.93 8.47 11.75
C ASN A 314 -5.42 8.75 11.88
N SER A 315 -4.65 7.75 12.30
CA SER A 315 -3.19 7.82 12.40
C SER A 315 -2.51 7.20 11.19
N SER A 316 -1.24 7.52 10.95
CA SER A 316 -0.39 6.94 9.89
C SER A 316 1.07 6.88 10.35
N TRP A 317 1.94 6.13 9.66
CA TRP A 317 3.37 6.08 10.01
C TRP A 317 4.16 7.33 9.60
N SER A 318 3.72 8.04 8.56
CA SER A 318 4.53 9.03 7.82
C SER A 318 4.02 10.47 8.01
N CYS A 319 3.01 10.67 8.85
CA CYS A 319 2.55 11.99 9.26
C CYS A 319 2.30 12.05 10.78
N PRO A 320 3.01 12.93 11.53
CA PRO A 320 2.78 13.11 12.96
C PRO A 320 1.41 13.72 13.30
N HIS A 321 0.72 14.27 12.29
CA HIS A 321 -0.64 14.83 12.40
C HIS A 321 -1.71 13.83 11.94
N GLY A 322 -1.43 12.53 12.03
CA GLY A 322 -2.37 11.48 11.66
C GLY A 322 -2.46 11.28 10.15
N VAL A 323 -3.61 11.55 9.53
CA VAL A 323 -3.82 11.45 8.07
C VAL A 323 -3.83 12.81 7.36
N GLU A 324 -3.53 13.89 8.08
CA GLU A 324 -3.69 15.25 7.54
C GLU A 324 -2.74 15.57 6.37
N ARG A 325 -1.62 14.83 6.20
CA ARG A 325 -0.76 14.92 5.00
C ARG A 325 -1.56 14.75 3.70
N TRP A 326 -2.61 13.93 3.68
CA TRP A 326 -3.40 13.64 2.47
C TRP A 326 -4.73 14.39 2.42
N ARG A 327 -4.90 15.40 3.29
CA ARG A 327 -6.15 16.15 3.43
C ARG A 327 -5.96 17.66 3.52
N ALA A 328 -4.98 18.13 4.29
CA ALA A 328 -4.86 19.53 4.66
C ALA A 328 -3.40 20.03 4.69
N ASN A 329 -3.24 21.33 4.95
CA ASN A 329 -1.95 21.95 5.20
C ASN A 329 -1.48 21.65 6.63
N CYS A 330 -1.01 20.44 6.88
CA CYS A 330 -0.44 20.06 8.18
C CYS A 330 1.05 20.46 8.33
N GLY A 331 1.59 21.24 7.39
CA GLY A 331 3.00 21.66 7.37
C GLY A 331 4.00 20.57 6.99
N CYS A 332 3.58 19.31 6.85
CA CYS A 332 4.45 18.22 6.42
C CYS A 332 4.83 18.39 4.94
N ASN A 333 6.13 18.56 4.70
CA ASN A 333 6.76 18.74 3.39
C ASN A 333 8.02 17.86 3.30
N VAL A 334 8.47 17.57 2.08
CA VAL A 334 9.62 16.71 1.78
C VAL A 334 10.87 17.53 1.44
N GLY A 335 10.70 18.63 0.69
CA GLY A 335 11.79 19.43 0.15
C GLY A 335 12.28 20.56 1.06
N GLY A 336 11.54 20.93 2.10
CA GLY A 336 11.97 21.96 3.06
C GLY A 336 12.12 23.36 2.45
N ILE A 337 11.48 23.64 1.30
CA ILE A 337 11.66 24.90 0.57
C ILE A 337 10.97 26.04 1.33
N PRO A 338 11.71 27.09 1.75
CA PRO A 338 11.13 28.21 2.48
C PRO A 338 10.00 28.91 1.70
N GLY A 339 8.90 29.21 2.40
CA GLY A 339 7.74 29.92 1.83
C GLY A 339 6.74 29.02 1.10
N TRP A 340 7.09 27.77 0.80
CA TRP A 340 6.16 26.80 0.25
C TRP A 340 5.18 26.29 1.32
N ASN A 341 3.98 25.95 0.90
CA ASN A 341 2.93 25.42 1.77
C ASN A 341 2.07 24.38 1.05
N GLN A 342 1.24 23.69 1.85
CA GLN A 342 0.41 22.58 1.39
C GLN A 342 -1.08 22.94 1.41
N ALA A 343 -1.43 24.23 1.32
CA ALA A 343 -2.83 24.70 1.32
C ALA A 343 -3.64 24.19 0.12
N TRP A 344 -2.97 23.80 -0.98
CA TRP A 344 -3.59 23.22 -2.16
C TRP A 344 -4.22 21.83 -1.91
N ARG A 345 -3.78 21.09 -0.88
CA ARG A 345 -4.26 19.73 -0.59
C ARG A 345 -5.75 19.69 -0.28
N ALA A 346 -6.24 20.66 0.50
CA ALA A 346 -7.64 20.72 0.91
C ALA A 346 -8.60 21.02 -0.26
N PRO A 347 -8.37 22.04 -1.10
CA PRO A 347 -9.16 22.26 -2.32
C PRO A 347 -9.14 21.06 -3.29
N LEU A 348 -7.98 20.43 -3.50
CA LEU A 348 -7.89 19.23 -4.34
C LEU A 348 -8.78 18.12 -3.79
N ARG A 349 -8.61 17.81 -2.50
CA ARG A 349 -9.38 16.76 -1.82
C ARG A 349 -10.88 17.02 -1.89
N ALA A 350 -11.32 18.24 -1.57
CA ALA A 350 -12.72 18.63 -1.61
C ALA A 350 -13.32 18.52 -3.02
N ALA A 351 -12.56 18.90 -4.06
CA ALA A 351 -13.01 18.80 -5.45
C ALA A 351 -13.24 17.33 -5.86
N LEU A 352 -12.30 16.44 -5.51
CA LEU A 352 -12.38 15.02 -5.82
C LEU A 352 -13.48 14.31 -5.01
N GLU A 353 -13.66 14.66 -3.74
CA GLU A 353 -14.74 14.09 -2.91
C GLU A 353 -16.12 14.47 -3.44
N ALA A 354 -16.32 15.74 -3.81
CA ALA A 354 -17.58 16.18 -4.42
C ALA A 354 -17.86 15.45 -5.73
N LEU A 355 -16.82 15.21 -6.54
CA LEU A 355 -16.92 14.47 -7.79
C LEU A 355 -17.26 12.99 -7.56
N ARG A 356 -16.58 12.34 -6.60
CA ARG A 356 -16.86 10.95 -6.19
C ARG A 356 -18.31 10.80 -5.74
N GLU A 357 -18.82 11.67 -4.86
CA GLU A 357 -20.20 11.58 -4.37
C GLU A 357 -21.21 11.74 -5.50
N ALA A 358 -20.98 12.67 -6.43
CA ALA A 358 -21.84 12.87 -7.60
C ALA A 358 -21.83 11.62 -8.51
N TRP A 359 -20.67 11.02 -8.74
CA TRP A 359 -20.55 9.79 -9.53
C TRP A 359 -21.16 8.59 -8.85
N ALA A 360 -20.98 8.41 -7.55
CA ALA A 360 -21.57 7.32 -6.79
C ALA A 360 -23.11 7.35 -6.86
N ALA A 361 -23.71 8.54 -6.74
CA ALA A 361 -25.16 8.71 -6.88
C ALA A 361 -25.64 8.41 -8.31
N PHE A 362 -24.91 8.89 -9.33
CA PHE A 362 -25.22 8.60 -10.74
C PHE A 362 -25.07 7.11 -11.06
N PHE A 363 -23.97 6.49 -10.64
CA PHE A 363 -23.69 5.06 -10.79
C PHE A 363 -24.79 4.23 -10.18
N GLN A 364 -25.17 4.49 -8.92
CA GLN A 364 -26.23 3.73 -8.27
C GLN A 364 -27.56 3.79 -9.03
N GLY A 365 -27.94 4.98 -9.53
CA GLY A 365 -29.19 5.16 -10.28
C GLY A 365 -29.17 4.50 -11.66
N GLU A 366 -28.07 4.60 -12.40
CA GLU A 366 -27.96 4.05 -13.75
C GLU A 366 -27.67 2.55 -13.78
N ALA A 367 -26.78 2.07 -12.93
CA ALA A 367 -26.38 0.67 -12.88
C ALA A 367 -27.51 -0.23 -12.37
N ALA A 368 -28.37 0.25 -11.46
CA ALA A 368 -29.53 -0.49 -10.97
C ALA A 368 -30.57 -0.84 -12.06
N LYS A 369 -30.50 -0.20 -13.24
CA LYS A 369 -31.35 -0.54 -14.40
C LYS A 369 -30.93 -1.85 -15.09
N SER A 370 -29.69 -2.28 -14.87
CA SER A 370 -29.07 -3.42 -15.55
C SER A 370 -28.50 -4.46 -14.59
N LEU A 371 -28.13 -4.07 -13.37
CA LEU A 371 -27.47 -4.92 -12.37
C LEU A 371 -28.39 -5.19 -11.17
N ARG A 372 -28.30 -6.40 -10.60
CA ARG A 372 -29.05 -6.81 -9.40
C ARG A 372 -28.63 -6.00 -8.17
N ASP A 373 -27.32 -5.87 -8.00
CA ASP A 373 -26.69 -5.08 -6.95
C ASP A 373 -25.46 -4.38 -7.57
N PRO A 374 -25.55 -3.06 -7.84
CA PRO A 374 -24.45 -2.30 -8.41
C PRO A 374 -23.17 -2.33 -7.58
N TRP A 375 -23.27 -2.34 -6.25
CA TRP A 375 -22.11 -2.25 -5.37
C TRP A 375 -21.42 -3.59 -5.20
N ALA A 376 -22.18 -4.68 -5.15
CA ALA A 376 -21.60 -6.03 -5.23
C ALA A 376 -20.92 -6.24 -6.59
N ALA A 377 -21.56 -5.83 -7.69
CA ALA A 377 -20.96 -5.90 -9.02
C ALA A 377 -19.67 -5.04 -9.13
N ARG A 378 -19.61 -3.88 -8.47
CA ARG A 378 -18.37 -3.08 -8.38
C ARG A 378 -17.25 -3.84 -7.66
N ASN A 379 -17.57 -4.51 -6.55
CA ASN A 379 -16.60 -5.33 -5.82
C ASN A 379 -16.08 -6.50 -6.68
N ASP A 380 -16.95 -7.08 -7.49
CA ASP A 380 -16.62 -8.21 -8.36
C ASP A 380 -16.02 -7.84 -9.72
N TYR A 381 -16.10 -6.56 -10.09
CA TYR A 381 -15.55 -6.06 -11.35
C TYR A 381 -14.05 -6.33 -11.53
N LEU A 382 -13.29 -6.39 -10.43
CA LEU A 382 -11.86 -6.71 -10.49
C LEU A 382 -11.57 -8.04 -11.20
N ASP A 383 -12.47 -9.03 -11.12
CA ASP A 383 -12.26 -10.33 -11.77
C ASP A 383 -12.14 -10.19 -13.30
N THR A 384 -12.84 -9.20 -13.88
CA THR A 384 -12.76 -8.87 -15.31
C THR A 384 -11.51 -8.08 -15.68
N LEU A 385 -10.92 -7.36 -14.71
CA LEU A 385 -9.67 -6.64 -14.89
C LEU A 385 -8.46 -7.57 -14.79
N LEU A 386 -8.53 -8.58 -13.91
CA LEU A 386 -7.50 -9.60 -13.73
C LEU A 386 -7.51 -10.61 -14.89
N ASP A 387 -8.69 -11.01 -15.36
CA ASP A 387 -8.85 -11.83 -16.57
C ASP A 387 -9.74 -11.09 -17.59
N PRO A 388 -9.15 -10.40 -18.58
CA PRO A 388 -9.90 -9.70 -19.62
C PRO A 388 -10.46 -10.64 -20.71
N SER A 389 -10.49 -11.95 -20.46
CA SER A 389 -11.05 -12.92 -21.42
C SER A 389 -12.57 -12.73 -21.61
N PRO A 390 -13.10 -13.07 -22.81
CA PRO A 390 -14.55 -13.09 -23.03
C PRO A 390 -15.29 -14.00 -22.05
N GLY A 391 -14.65 -15.06 -21.56
CA GLY A 391 -15.22 -15.99 -20.58
C GLY A 391 -15.44 -15.36 -19.21
N SER A 392 -14.45 -14.60 -18.70
CA SER A 392 -14.57 -13.85 -17.45
C SER A 392 -15.68 -12.80 -17.54
N ARG A 393 -15.72 -12.05 -18.65
CA ARG A 393 -16.78 -11.05 -18.90
C ARG A 393 -18.18 -11.68 -18.93
N GLU A 394 -18.35 -12.82 -19.60
CA GLU A 394 -19.64 -13.51 -19.65
C GLU A 394 -20.06 -14.04 -18.26
N ALA A 395 -19.11 -14.55 -17.47
CA ALA A 395 -19.36 -14.98 -16.11
C ALA A 395 -19.85 -13.81 -15.23
N PHE A 396 -19.19 -12.66 -15.31
CA PHE A 396 -19.59 -11.45 -14.61
C PHE A 396 -21.05 -11.06 -14.92
N PHE A 397 -21.43 -10.97 -16.19
CA PHE A 397 -22.80 -10.60 -16.55
C PHE A 397 -23.83 -11.66 -16.17
N ARG A 398 -23.50 -12.96 -16.24
CA ARG A 398 -24.39 -14.03 -15.78
C ARG A 398 -24.72 -13.86 -14.28
N ASP A 399 -23.73 -13.49 -13.48
CA ASP A 399 -23.86 -13.47 -12.03
C ASP A 399 -24.49 -12.15 -11.53
N HIS A 400 -24.20 -11.02 -12.19
CA HIS A 400 -24.63 -9.69 -11.73
C HIS A 400 -25.78 -9.05 -12.51
N ALA A 401 -26.03 -9.44 -13.76
CA ALA A 401 -27.09 -8.79 -14.54
C ALA A 401 -28.49 -9.14 -13.99
N ALA A 402 -29.35 -8.13 -13.89
CA ALA A 402 -30.73 -8.29 -13.44
C ALA A 402 -31.62 -8.96 -14.50
N ARG A 403 -31.20 -8.93 -15.77
CA ARG A 403 -31.86 -9.50 -16.95
C ARG A 403 -30.82 -9.77 -18.03
N HIS A 404 -31.26 -10.35 -19.14
CA HIS A 404 -30.42 -10.40 -20.34
C HIS A 404 -30.13 -8.97 -20.84
N LEU A 405 -28.86 -8.71 -21.14
CA LEU A 405 -28.35 -7.43 -21.64
C LEU A 405 -27.73 -7.64 -23.02
N ASP A 406 -28.06 -6.77 -23.96
CA ASP A 406 -27.37 -6.74 -25.25
C ASP A 406 -25.97 -6.13 -25.13
N GLU A 407 -25.16 -6.17 -26.19
CA GLU A 407 -23.78 -5.65 -26.14
C GLU A 407 -23.68 -4.14 -25.91
N THR A 408 -24.70 -3.36 -26.31
CA THR A 408 -24.74 -1.91 -26.03
C THR A 408 -24.98 -1.66 -24.55
N GLU A 409 -25.91 -2.41 -23.95
CA GLU A 409 -26.20 -2.35 -22.52
C GLU A 409 -25.03 -2.85 -21.68
N ARG A 410 -24.35 -3.92 -22.10
CA ARG A 410 -23.13 -4.44 -21.46
C ARG A 410 -22.01 -3.40 -21.52
N ALA A 411 -21.75 -2.79 -22.68
CA ALA A 411 -20.74 -1.73 -22.80
C ALA A 411 -21.05 -0.50 -21.94
N ARG A 412 -22.35 -0.17 -21.75
CA ARG A 412 -22.78 0.88 -20.83
C ARG A 412 -22.47 0.50 -19.37
N VAL A 413 -22.71 -0.74 -18.97
CA VAL A 413 -22.34 -1.25 -17.63
C VAL A 413 -20.83 -1.21 -17.42
N ASP A 414 -20.04 -1.67 -18.38
CA ASP A 414 -18.58 -1.62 -18.31
C ASP A 414 -18.10 -0.18 -18.10
N SER A 415 -18.68 0.79 -18.83
CA SER A 415 -18.36 2.21 -18.69
C SER A 415 -18.75 2.80 -17.33
N LEU A 416 -19.86 2.34 -16.73
CA LEU A 416 -20.28 2.71 -15.38
C LEU A 416 -19.31 2.16 -14.31
N LEU A 417 -18.83 0.94 -14.49
CA LEU A 417 -17.84 0.32 -13.59
C LEU A 417 -16.46 0.97 -13.73
N GLU A 418 -16.06 1.33 -14.94
CA GLU A 418 -14.85 2.13 -15.18
C GLU A 418 -14.92 3.52 -14.54
N LEU A 419 -16.09 4.17 -14.55
CA LEU A 419 -16.29 5.43 -13.84
C LEU A 419 -15.98 5.29 -12.34
N GLU A 420 -16.51 4.25 -11.70
CA GLU A 420 -16.24 3.95 -10.29
C GLU A 420 -14.76 3.57 -10.04
N ARG A 421 -14.12 2.87 -10.98
CA ARG A 421 -12.69 2.59 -10.91
C ARG A 421 -11.87 3.90 -10.90
N HIS A 422 -12.21 4.85 -11.77
CA HIS A 422 -11.58 6.18 -11.80
C HIS A 422 -11.89 7.00 -10.54
N ALA A 423 -13.10 6.86 -9.98
CA ALA A 423 -13.48 7.48 -8.71
C ALA A 423 -12.56 7.08 -7.56
N MET A 424 -12.06 5.83 -7.56
CA MET A 424 -11.08 5.36 -6.56
C MET A 424 -9.63 5.70 -6.94
N LEU A 425 -9.25 5.63 -8.22
CA LEU A 425 -7.89 5.91 -8.68
C LEU A 425 -7.46 7.36 -8.45
N MET A 426 -8.39 8.32 -8.50
CA MET A 426 -8.08 9.71 -8.18
C MET A 426 -7.72 9.95 -6.70
N PHE A 427 -7.73 8.93 -5.84
CA PHE A 427 -7.32 9.03 -4.43
C PHE A 427 -6.03 8.27 -4.07
N THR A 428 -5.23 7.84 -5.06
CA THR A 428 -3.89 7.26 -4.80
C THR A 428 -3.06 8.22 -3.93
N SER A 429 -2.50 7.74 -2.81
CA SER A 429 -1.91 8.61 -1.77
C SER A 429 -0.78 9.52 -2.28
N CYS A 430 -0.01 9.07 -3.27
CA CYS A 430 1.12 9.80 -3.85
C CYS A 430 0.73 11.19 -4.37
N GLY A 431 -0.52 11.36 -4.83
CA GLY A 431 -1.03 12.64 -5.34
C GLY A 431 -1.04 13.78 -4.32
N TRP A 432 -0.82 13.50 -3.04
CA TRP A 432 -0.71 14.50 -1.97
C TRP A 432 0.66 14.53 -1.29
N PHE A 433 1.55 13.57 -1.56
CA PHE A 433 2.72 13.33 -0.71
C PHE A 433 3.78 14.43 -0.83
N PHE A 434 4.05 14.87 -2.06
CA PHE A 434 5.05 15.88 -2.39
C PHE A 434 4.54 17.31 -2.16
N ASP A 435 5.42 18.29 -2.36
CA ASP A 435 5.20 19.65 -1.87
C ASP A 435 4.34 20.50 -2.80
N ASP A 436 4.33 20.20 -4.10
CA ASP A 436 3.70 21.02 -5.13
C ASP A 436 2.76 20.20 -6.03
N PRO A 437 1.57 20.71 -6.37
CA PRO A 437 0.58 19.96 -7.15
C PRO A 437 0.86 19.90 -8.66
N SER A 438 1.92 20.55 -9.15
CA SER A 438 2.35 20.42 -10.55
C SER A 438 3.28 19.21 -10.77
N GLY A 439 3.58 18.44 -9.72
CA GLY A 439 4.31 17.17 -9.80
C GLY A 439 3.56 16.06 -10.53
N LEU A 440 4.28 15.02 -10.95
CA LEU A 440 3.75 13.91 -11.74
C LEU A 440 2.58 13.20 -11.05
N GLU A 441 2.67 13.03 -9.74
CA GLU A 441 1.72 12.26 -8.93
C GLU A 441 0.36 12.97 -8.85
N THR A 442 0.35 14.28 -8.59
CA THR A 442 -0.90 15.06 -8.55
C THR A 442 -1.50 15.21 -9.94
N LEU A 443 -0.67 15.40 -10.97
CA LEU A 443 -1.12 15.41 -12.37
C LEU A 443 -1.82 14.09 -12.75
N GLN A 444 -1.29 12.97 -12.29
CA GLN A 444 -1.89 11.66 -12.56
C GLN A 444 -3.29 11.52 -11.92
N VAL A 445 -3.45 11.97 -10.67
CA VAL A 445 -4.76 12.05 -10.00
C VAL A 445 -5.76 12.92 -10.80
N LEU A 446 -5.31 14.08 -11.31
CA LEU A 446 -6.13 14.95 -12.15
C LEU A 446 -6.50 14.31 -13.50
N ARG A 447 -5.59 13.52 -14.10
CA ARG A 447 -5.88 12.74 -15.31
C ARG A 447 -6.96 11.68 -15.08
N TYR A 448 -6.95 11.00 -13.93
CA TYR A 448 -8.03 10.07 -13.56
C TYR A 448 -9.38 10.80 -13.41
N ALA A 449 -9.39 11.97 -12.77
CA ALA A 449 -10.59 12.79 -12.65
C ALA A 449 -11.12 13.22 -14.03
N ARG A 450 -10.24 13.66 -14.95
CA ARG A 450 -10.63 14.00 -16.33
C ARG A 450 -11.25 12.80 -17.04
N ARG A 451 -10.60 11.64 -16.97
CA ARG A 451 -11.10 10.43 -17.63
C ARG A 451 -12.48 10.02 -17.11
N GLY A 452 -12.70 10.12 -15.80
CA GLY A 452 -14.02 9.89 -15.21
C GLY A 452 -15.07 10.92 -15.65
N LEU A 453 -14.71 12.21 -15.77
CA LEU A 453 -15.62 13.25 -16.27
C LEU A 453 -16.06 12.98 -17.72
N GLU A 454 -15.15 12.53 -18.58
CA GLU A 454 -15.45 12.11 -19.95
C GLU A 454 -16.39 10.90 -20.00
N LEU A 455 -16.13 9.87 -19.18
CA LEU A 455 -16.98 8.69 -19.06
C LEU A 455 -18.38 9.09 -18.59
N ALA A 456 -18.48 9.89 -17.53
CA ALA A 456 -19.75 10.38 -17.01
C ALA A 456 -20.55 11.15 -18.08
N ARG A 457 -19.89 12.05 -18.83
CA ARG A 457 -20.51 12.78 -19.95
C ARG A 457 -21.01 11.83 -21.04
N GLY A 458 -20.20 10.85 -21.44
CA GLY A 458 -20.58 9.83 -22.43
C GLY A 458 -21.75 8.96 -21.98
N LEU A 459 -21.92 8.78 -20.66
CA LEU A 459 -23.04 8.05 -20.06
C LEU A 459 -24.31 8.90 -19.89
N GLY A 460 -24.26 10.20 -20.18
CA GLY A 460 -25.38 11.14 -20.05
C GLY A 460 -25.52 11.74 -18.66
N ALA A 461 -24.47 11.77 -17.86
CA ALA A 461 -24.48 12.43 -16.56
C ALA A 461 -24.57 13.97 -16.70
N PRO A 462 -25.04 14.67 -15.65
CA PRO A 462 -24.92 16.13 -15.58
C PRO A 462 -23.47 16.61 -15.74
N ASP A 463 -23.30 17.85 -16.20
CA ASP A 463 -21.98 18.46 -16.30
C ASP A 463 -21.42 18.81 -14.90
N PHE A 464 -20.54 17.94 -14.39
CA PHE A 464 -19.87 18.12 -13.11
C PHE A 464 -18.58 18.96 -13.23
N GLU A 465 -18.05 19.19 -14.44
CA GLU A 465 -16.72 19.77 -14.66
C GLU A 465 -16.66 21.23 -14.22
N VAL A 466 -17.73 22.00 -14.44
CA VAL A 466 -17.80 23.42 -14.02
C VAL A 466 -17.64 23.58 -12.50
N ALA A 467 -18.36 22.77 -11.72
CA ALA A 467 -18.28 22.82 -10.26
C ALA A 467 -16.91 22.31 -9.76
N PHE A 468 -16.37 21.28 -10.42
CA PHE A 468 -15.05 20.73 -10.14
C PHE A 468 -13.94 21.78 -10.32
N LEU A 469 -13.90 22.46 -11.48
CA LEU A 469 -12.93 23.52 -11.79
C LEU A 469 -13.01 24.69 -10.80
N ARG A 470 -14.22 25.10 -10.42
CA ARG A 470 -14.43 26.16 -9.42
C ARG A 470 -13.77 25.79 -8.09
N THR A 471 -13.91 24.56 -7.63
CA THR A 471 -13.28 24.11 -6.38
C THR A 471 -11.76 24.03 -6.52
N LEU A 472 -11.26 23.49 -7.65
CA LEU A 472 -9.83 23.45 -7.93
C LEU A 472 -9.18 24.84 -7.96
N SER A 473 -9.87 25.87 -8.46
CA SER A 473 -9.30 27.23 -8.52
C SER A 473 -8.93 27.84 -7.16
N MET A 474 -9.44 27.26 -6.06
CA MET A 474 -9.10 27.69 -4.70
C MET A 474 -7.72 27.17 -4.23
N GLY A 475 -7.20 26.11 -4.86
CA GLY A 475 -5.86 25.59 -4.58
C GLY A 475 -4.82 26.20 -5.53
N ARG A 476 -3.64 26.54 -5.00
CA ARG A 476 -2.56 27.15 -5.77
C ARG A 476 -1.27 26.36 -5.70
N SER A 477 -0.58 26.33 -6.83
CA SER A 477 0.80 25.88 -6.91
C SER A 477 1.72 26.75 -6.07
N ASN A 478 2.79 26.16 -5.53
CA ASN A 478 3.91 26.91 -4.95
C ASN A 478 4.77 27.56 -6.04
N PHE A 479 4.70 27.08 -7.29
CA PHE A 479 5.22 27.79 -8.47
C PHE A 479 4.19 28.79 -9.02
N PRO A 480 4.41 30.12 -8.89
CA PRO A 480 3.43 31.13 -9.30
C PRO A 480 3.03 31.03 -10.78
N GLU A 481 3.96 30.67 -11.65
CA GLU A 481 3.77 30.51 -13.10
C GLU A 481 2.84 29.35 -13.47
N ARG A 482 2.63 28.38 -12.57
CA ARG A 482 1.69 27.26 -12.75
C ARG A 482 0.26 27.63 -12.37
N GLY A 483 0.06 28.72 -11.62
CA GLY A 483 -1.26 29.21 -11.25
C GLY A 483 -2.01 28.30 -10.25
N SER A 484 -3.31 28.15 -10.47
CA SER A 484 -4.22 27.33 -9.66
C SER A 484 -4.22 25.86 -10.08
N LEU A 485 -4.81 24.97 -9.25
CA LEU A 485 -5.04 23.58 -9.65
C LEU A 485 -5.92 23.47 -10.90
N ALA A 486 -6.84 24.43 -11.11
CA ALA A 486 -7.67 24.47 -12.30
C ALA A 486 -6.82 24.77 -13.56
N ASP A 487 -5.86 25.69 -13.45
CA ASP A 487 -4.93 26.00 -14.54
C ASP A 487 -4.06 24.77 -14.88
N ILE A 488 -3.54 24.10 -13.85
CA ILE A 488 -2.78 22.85 -13.98
C ILE A 488 -3.60 21.75 -14.68
N TYR A 489 -4.86 21.56 -14.25
CA TYR A 489 -5.77 20.59 -14.87
C TYR A 489 -6.05 20.89 -16.35
N LEU A 490 -6.25 22.16 -16.70
CA LEU A 490 -6.53 22.58 -18.08
C LEU A 490 -5.30 22.48 -19.00
N GLN A 491 -4.10 22.72 -18.47
CA GLN A 491 -2.84 22.64 -19.24
C GLN A 491 -2.34 21.20 -19.44
N SER A 492 -2.77 20.27 -18.59
CA SER A 492 -2.41 18.84 -18.66
C SER A 492 -3.38 18.02 -19.53
N ALA A 493 -4.21 18.70 -20.33
CA ALA A 493 -5.18 18.13 -21.27
C ALA A 493 -4.56 17.62 -22.56
#